data_AF-A0A346RH69-F1
#
_entry.id   AF-A0A346RH69-F1
#
_cell.length_a   1.000
_cell.length_b   1.000
_cell.length_c   1.000
_cell.angle_alpha   90.00
_cell.angle_beta   90.00
_cell.angle_gamma   90.00
#
_symmetry.space_group_name_H-M   'P 1'
#
loop_
_entity.id
_entity.type
_entity.pdbx_description
1 polymer ?
#
loop_
_entity_poly.entity_id
_entity_poly.type
_entity_poly.pdbx_seq_one_letter_code
_entity_poly.pdbx_strand_id
1 'polypeptide(L)'
;MFILNILALIILIISFLMILIVNLISKKSFMDREKSSPFECGFDPKSSARMPFSLHFFLIAMIFLIFDVELTLLFPLIISLKYSNLMNYFFILIFFIMILLIGLYHEWNQGALNWLN
;
A
#
# COMPACT_ATOMS: atom_id res chain seq x y z
N MET A 1 25.56 4.10 -5.79
CA MET A 1 25.09 3.05 -4.86
C MET A 1 25.52 3.31 -3.42
N PHE A 2 26.83 3.49 -3.14
CA PHE A 2 27.32 3.84 -1.79
C PHE A 2 26.70 5.13 -1.20
N ILE A 3 26.59 6.20 -1.98
CA ILE A 3 25.95 7.46 -1.52
C ILE A 3 24.48 7.22 -1.11
N LEU A 4 23.75 6.39 -1.86
CA LEU A 4 22.36 6.06 -1.56
C LEU A 4 22.24 5.30 -0.23
N ASN A 5 23.16 4.35 0.01
CA ASN A 5 23.20 3.59 1.26
C ASN A 5 23.57 4.48 2.46
N ILE A 6 24.50 5.43 2.27
CA ILE A 6 24.87 6.40 3.30
C ILE A 6 23.67 7.30 3.65
N LEU A 7 22.94 7.80 2.65
CA LEU A 7 21.73 8.59 2.87
C LEU A 7 20.65 7.79 3.62
N ALA A 8 20.42 6.53 3.24
CA ALA A 8 19.46 5.66 3.92
C ALA A 8 19.84 5.42 5.40
N LEU A 9 21.13 5.19 5.67
CA LEU A 9 21.66 5.04 7.03
C LEU A 9 21.46 6.32 7.87
N ILE A 10 21.74 7.48 7.29
CA ILE A 10 21.55 8.78 7.97
C ILE A 10 20.08 8.96 8.35
N ILE A 11 19.14 8.70 7.44
CA ILE A 11 17.70 8.82 7.71
C ILE A 11 17.28 7.88 8.84
N LEU A 12 17.75 6.63 8.82
CA LEU A 12 17.41 5.64 9.84
C LEU A 12 17.95 6.05 11.21
N ILE A 13 19.19 6.55 11.30
CA ILE A 13 19.79 7.07 12.53
C ILE A 13 18.99 8.24 13.08
N ILE A 14 18.59 9.20 12.23
CA ILE A 14 17.79 10.35 12.65
C ILE A 14 16.45 9.89 13.21
N SER A 15 15.74 8.99 12.52
CA SER A 15 14.44 8.47 13.00
C SER A 15 14.55 7.78 14.37
N PHE A 16 15.62 7.01 14.57
CA PHE A 16 15.87 6.32 15.84
C PHE A 16 16.22 7.28 16.96
N LEU A 17 17.06 8.29 16.70
CA LEU A 17 17.38 9.34 17.66
C LEU A 17 16.13 10.12 18.08
N MET A 18 15.25 10.44 17.13
CA MET A 18 13.99 11.13 17.43
C MET A 18 13.09 10.30 18.36
N ILE A 19 12.96 8.99 18.12
CA ILE A 19 12.20 8.09 19.00
C ILE A 19 12.82 8.03 20.40
N LEU A 20 14.14 7.95 20.50
CA LEU A 20 14.84 7.95 21.79
C LEU A 20 14.62 9.25 22.57
N ILE A 21 14.78 10.40 21.91
CA ILE A 21 14.60 11.71 22.52
C ILE A 21 13.16 11.87 23.02
N VAL A 22 12.15 11.48 22.21
CA VAL A 22 10.75 11.52 22.63
C VAL A 22 10.51 10.64 23.84
N ASN A 23 11.03 9.41 23.85
CA ASN A 23 10.86 8.51 24.99
C ASN A 23 11.57 8.99 26.26
N LEU A 24 12.70 9.68 26.15
CA LEU A 24 13.42 10.24 27.29
C LEU A 24 12.70 11.47 27.88
N ILE A 25 12.15 12.35 27.02
CA ILE A 25 11.49 13.58 27.45
C ILE A 25 10.04 13.31 27.91
N SER A 26 9.30 12.45 27.22
CA SER A 26 7.85 12.29 27.41
C SER A 26 7.43 11.19 28.40
N LYS A 27 8.37 10.37 28.90
CA LYS A 27 8.05 9.27 29.81
C LYS A 27 7.59 9.80 31.17
N LYS A 28 6.28 9.75 31.41
CA LYS A 28 5.70 9.94 32.74
C LYS A 28 6.00 8.70 33.60
N SER A 29 6.42 8.91 34.83
CA SER A 29 6.84 7.86 35.77
C SER A 29 5.68 7.01 36.30
N PHE A 30 4.47 7.56 36.32
CA PHE A 30 3.29 6.89 36.88
C PHE A 30 2.53 6.12 35.78
N MET A 31 2.47 4.79 35.96
CA MET A 31 1.66 3.87 35.17
C MET A 31 0.26 3.77 35.78
N ASP A 32 -0.68 4.58 35.30
CA ASP A 32 -2.09 4.47 35.69
C ASP A 32 -2.81 3.49 34.75
N ARG A 33 -3.56 2.53 35.31
CA ARG A 33 -4.35 1.55 34.53
C ARG A 33 -5.30 2.22 33.54
N GLU A 34 -5.92 3.32 33.95
CA GLU A 34 -6.87 4.09 33.12
C GLU A 34 -6.20 4.86 31.97
N LYS A 35 -4.88 5.07 32.02
CA LYS A 35 -4.11 5.61 30.89
C LYS A 35 -3.65 4.52 29.92
N SER A 36 -3.57 3.27 30.40
CA SER A 36 -3.21 2.11 29.59
C SER A 36 -4.44 1.36 29.05
N SER A 37 -5.66 1.79 29.39
CA SER A 37 -6.89 1.23 28.82
C SER A 37 -7.18 1.83 27.43
N PRO A 38 -7.88 1.10 26.55
CA PRO A 38 -8.27 1.60 25.24
C PRO A 38 -9.20 2.81 25.35
N PHE A 39 -8.99 3.82 24.50
CA PHE A 39 -9.83 5.02 24.48
C PHE A 39 -10.99 4.87 23.48
N GLU A 40 -12.23 4.77 23.97
CA GLU A 40 -13.46 4.80 23.15
C GLU A 40 -14.29 6.06 23.50
N CYS A 41 -13.72 7.24 23.24
CA CYS A 41 -14.35 8.54 23.52
C CYS A 41 -14.75 8.76 24.99
N GLY A 42 -13.99 8.18 25.93
CA GLY A 42 -14.26 8.27 27.37
C GLY A 42 -15.19 7.19 27.92
N PHE A 43 -15.62 6.24 27.08
CA PHE A 43 -16.35 5.05 27.48
C PHE A 43 -15.44 3.81 27.51
N ASP A 44 -15.85 2.82 28.30
CA ASP A 44 -15.25 1.49 28.26
C ASP A 44 -15.56 0.81 26.92
N PRO A 45 -14.59 0.10 26.33
CA PRO A 45 -14.77 -0.44 25.00
C PRO A 45 -15.87 -1.49 24.96
N LYS A 46 -16.86 -1.31 24.07
CA LYS A 46 -18.03 -2.19 23.98
C LYS A 46 -17.67 -3.58 23.43
N SER A 47 -16.64 -3.65 22.60
CA SER A 47 -16.12 -4.88 22.00
C SER A 47 -14.63 -4.77 21.76
N SER A 48 -13.97 -5.90 21.50
CA SER A 48 -12.58 -5.88 21.05
C SER A 48 -12.43 -5.12 19.74
N ALA A 49 -11.33 -4.38 19.57
CA ALA A 49 -10.98 -3.70 18.31
C ALA A 49 -10.80 -4.66 17.11
N ARG A 50 -10.66 -5.97 17.36
CA ARG A 50 -10.61 -7.02 16.34
C ARG A 50 -12.03 -7.37 15.89
N MET A 51 -12.61 -6.51 15.06
CA MET A 51 -13.89 -6.75 14.42
C MET A 51 -13.72 -7.60 13.15
N PRO A 52 -14.75 -8.37 12.75
CA PRO A 52 -14.74 -9.04 11.46
C PRO A 52 -14.54 -8.00 10.35
N PHE A 53 -13.58 -8.27 9.48
CA PHE A 53 -13.22 -7.38 8.38
C PHE A 53 -14.19 -7.55 7.21
N SER A 54 -14.50 -6.46 6.50
CA SER A 54 -15.37 -6.54 5.33
C SER A 54 -14.63 -7.19 4.16
N LEU A 55 -15.23 -8.20 3.54
CA LEU A 55 -14.67 -8.85 2.35
C LEU A 55 -14.48 -7.90 1.17
N HIS A 56 -15.25 -6.81 1.09
CA HIS A 56 -15.12 -5.80 0.03
C HIS A 56 -13.73 -5.14 0.03
N PHE A 57 -13.25 -4.66 1.19
CA PHE A 57 -11.90 -4.10 1.27
C PHE A 57 -10.80 -5.14 0.96
N PHE A 58 -11.05 -6.42 1.24
CA PHE A 58 -10.11 -7.49 0.89
C PHE A 58 -10.03 -7.68 -0.62
N LEU A 59 -11.18 -7.69 -1.31
CA LEU A 59 -11.25 -7.79 -2.76
C LEU A 59 -10.52 -6.61 -3.44
N ILE A 60 -10.74 -5.38 -2.96
CA ILE A 60 -10.03 -4.21 -3.47
C ILE A 60 -8.51 -4.34 -3.32
N ALA A 61 -8.03 -4.85 -2.17
CA ALA A 61 -6.60 -5.05 -1.95
C ALA A 61 -5.99 -6.13 -2.89
N MET A 62 -6.73 -7.21 -3.16
CA MET A 62 -6.32 -8.24 -4.12
C MET A 62 -6.25 -7.69 -5.55
N ILE A 63 -7.27 -6.93 -5.96
CA ILE A 63 -7.32 -6.27 -7.26
C ILE A 63 -6.13 -5.31 -7.42
N PHE A 64 -5.86 -4.48 -6.41
CA PHE A 64 -4.71 -3.57 -6.41
C PHE A 64 -3.38 -4.32 -6.58
N LEU A 65 -3.19 -5.46 -5.91
CA LEU A 65 -1.97 -6.25 -6.01
C LEU A 65 -1.75 -6.76 -7.44
N ILE A 66 -2.80 -7.27 -8.09
CA ILE A 66 -2.73 -7.76 -9.47
C ILE A 66 -2.40 -6.61 -10.42
N PHE A 67 -3.10 -5.48 -10.31
CA PHE A 67 -2.83 -4.30 -11.15
C PHE A 67 -1.42 -3.72 -10.94
N ASP A 68 -0.87 -3.77 -9.72
CA ASP A 68 0.49 -3.31 -9.45
C ASP A 68 1.52 -4.20 -10.17
N VAL A 69 1.34 -5.52 -10.14
CA VAL A 69 2.18 -6.45 -10.91
C VAL A 69 2.08 -6.17 -12.41
N GLU A 70 0.89 -5.94 -12.95
CA GLU A 70 0.70 -5.62 -14.37
C GLU A 70 1.34 -4.28 -14.75
N LEU A 71 1.31 -3.28 -13.87
CA LEU A 71 2.02 -2.00 -14.06
C LEU A 71 3.54 -2.18 -14.05
N THR A 72 4.09 -3.04 -13.19
CA THR A 72 5.53 -3.32 -13.20
C THR A 72 5.99 -3.96 -14.51
N LEU A 73 5.12 -4.75 -15.17
CA LEU A 73 5.40 -5.32 -16.50
C LEU A 73 5.36 -4.27 -17.62
N LEU A 74 4.67 -3.14 -17.42
CA LEU A 74 4.61 -2.02 -18.35
C LEU A 74 5.91 -1.18 -18.35
N PHE A 75 6.62 -1.10 -17.24
CA PHE A 75 7.88 -0.35 -17.13
C PHE A 75 8.98 -0.76 -18.13
N PRO A 76 9.34 -2.05 -18.29
CA PRO A 76 10.38 -2.46 -19.23
C PRO A 76 9.99 -2.22 -20.69
N LEU A 77 8.69 -2.17 -21.02
CA LEU A 77 8.23 -1.83 -22.37
C LEU A 77 8.72 -0.42 -22.77
N ILE A 78 8.73 0.55 -21.86
CA ILE A 78 9.22 1.91 -22.13
C ILE A 78 10.69 1.90 -22.56
N ILE A 79 11.52 1.06 -21.94
CA ILE A 79 12.94 0.95 -22.26
C ILE A 79 13.13 0.20 -23.59
N SER A 80 12.29 -0.80 -23.86
CA SER A 80 12.37 -1.63 -25.07
C SER A 80 12.09 -0.88 -26.37
N LEU A 81 11.45 0.30 -26.31
CA LEU A 81 11.23 1.20 -27.46
C LEU A 81 12.51 1.50 -28.24
N LYS A 82 13.66 1.57 -27.56
CA LYS A 82 14.94 1.94 -28.17
C LYS A 82 15.58 0.81 -29.00
N TYR A 83 15.18 -0.44 -28.74
CA TYR A 83 15.87 -1.63 -29.25
C TYR A 83 14.99 -2.49 -30.16
N SER A 84 13.67 -2.32 -30.09
CA SER A 84 12.70 -3.15 -30.81
C SER A 84 12.13 -2.45 -32.05
N ASN A 85 11.63 -3.24 -33.00
CA ASN A 85 10.89 -2.70 -34.14
C ASN A 85 9.60 -2.02 -33.65
N LEU A 86 9.39 -0.77 -34.05
CA LEU A 86 8.22 0.04 -33.70
C LEU A 86 6.89 -0.68 -33.94
N MET A 87 6.73 -1.37 -35.08
CA MET A 87 5.48 -2.10 -35.37
C MET A 87 5.20 -3.22 -34.36
N ASN A 88 6.20 -4.06 -34.06
CA ASN A 88 6.03 -5.16 -33.09
C ASN A 88 5.79 -4.61 -31.68
N TYR A 89 6.46 -3.52 -31.31
CA TYR A 89 6.24 -2.83 -30.05
C TYR A 89 4.78 -2.37 -29.91
N PHE A 90 4.25 -1.68 -30.92
CA PHE A 90 2.87 -1.21 -30.91
C PHE A 90 1.87 -2.35 -30.78
N PHE A 91 2.06 -3.46 -31.51
CA PHE A 91 1.18 -4.63 -31.39
C PHE A 91 1.17 -5.22 -29.99
N ILE A 92 2.34 -5.40 -29.38
CA ILE A 92 2.47 -5.95 -28.02
C ILE A 92 1.83 -5.02 -26.99
N LEU A 93 2.08 -3.72 -27.09
CA LEU A 93 1.53 -2.72 -26.17
C LEU A 93 0.00 -2.66 -26.24
N ILE A 94 -0.56 -2.65 -27.45
CA ILE A 94 -2.02 -2.67 -27.64
C ILE A 94 -2.62 -3.96 -27.09
N PHE A 95 -2.01 -5.11 -27.38
CA PHE A 95 -2.48 -6.39 -26.85
C PHE A 95 -2.48 -6.42 -25.32
N PHE A 96 -1.42 -5.92 -24.69
CA PHE A 96 -1.30 -5.85 -23.24
C PHE A 96 -2.35 -4.93 -22.61
N ILE A 97 -2.57 -3.73 -23.17
CA ILE A 97 -3.59 -2.79 -22.69
C ILE A 97 -5.00 -3.37 -22.84
N MET A 98 -5.27 -4.12 -23.93
CA MET A 98 -6.58 -4.75 -24.11
C MET A 98 -6.86 -5.80 -23.04
N ILE A 99 -5.86 -6.59 -22.63
CA ILE A 99 -6.01 -7.56 -21.53
C ILE A 99 -6.36 -6.84 -20.22
N LEU A 100 -5.61 -5.77 -19.89
CA LEU A 100 -5.86 -4.91 -18.72
C LEU A 100 -7.30 -4.37 -18.69
N LEU A 101 -7.78 -3.83 -19.82
CA LEU A 101 -9.12 -3.28 -19.93
C LEU A 101 -10.21 -4.35 -19.78
N ILE A 102 -10.02 -5.53 -20.38
CA ILE A 102 -10.96 -6.65 -20.27
C ILE A 102 -11.04 -7.15 -18.82
N GLY A 103 -9.89 -7.28 -18.14
CA GLY A 103 -9.83 -7.66 -16.72
C GLY A 103 -10.61 -6.69 -15.84
N LEU A 104 -10.36 -5.39 -16.01
CA LEU A 104 -11.06 -4.34 -15.26
C LEU A 104 -12.57 -4.33 -15.53
N TYR A 105 -12.99 -4.52 -16.79
CA TYR A 105 -14.40 -4.58 -17.14
C TYR A 105 -15.09 -5.81 -16.54
N HIS A 106 -14.40 -6.95 -16.50
CA HIS A 106 -14.89 -8.15 -15.85
C HIS A 106 -15.09 -7.93 -14.34
N GLU A 107 -14.12 -7.34 -13.64
CA GLU A 107 -14.23 -7.02 -12.21
C GLU A 107 -15.36 -6.04 -11.90
N TRP A 108 -15.56 -5.04 -12.78
CA TRP A 108 -16.67 -4.11 -12.64
C TRP A 108 -18.02 -4.82 -12.79
N ASN A 109 -18.17 -5.69 -13.80
CA ASN A 109 -19.41 -6.46 -13.98
C ASN A 109 -19.71 -7.41 -12.81
N GLN A 110 -18.68 -7.91 -12.12
CA GLN A 110 -18.84 -8.71 -10.89
C GLN A 110 -19.22 -7.87 -9.67
N GLY A 111 -19.28 -6.54 -9.80
CA GLY A 111 -19.65 -5.64 -8.72
C GLY A 111 -18.57 -5.49 -7.64
N ALA A 112 -17.35 -5.97 -7.87
CA ALA A 112 -16.25 -5.85 -6.89
C ALA A 112 -15.88 -4.38 -6.61
N LEU A 113 -16.16 -3.49 -7.57
CA LEU A 113 -15.92 -2.05 -7.49
C LEU A 113 -17.15 -1.25 -7.04
N ASN A 114 -18.32 -1.89 -6.91
CA ASN A 114 -19.52 -1.18 -6.48
C ASN A 114 -19.47 -0.95 -4.97
N TRP A 115 -19.56 0.31 -4.56
CA TRP A 115 -19.78 0.63 -3.16
C TRP A 115 -21.24 0.41 -2.80
N LEU A 116 -21.44 -0.28 -1.68
CA LEU A 116 -22.73 -0.31 -0.99
C LEU A 116 -22.90 1.06 -0.34
N ASN A 117 -23.88 1.84 -0.81
CA ASN A 117 -24.42 2.98 -0.06
C ASN A 117 -25.25 2.49 1.13
#